data_AF-A0A1G7IH94-F1
#
_entry.id   AF-A0A1G7IH94-F1
#
_cell.length_a   1.000
_cell.length_b   1.000
_cell.length_c   1.000
_cell.angle_alpha   90.00
_cell.angle_beta   90.00
_cell.angle_gamma   90.00
#
_symmetry.space_group_name_H-M   'P 1'
#
loop_
_entity.id
_entity.type
_entity.pdbx_description
1 polymer ?
#
loop_
_entity_poly.entity_id
_entity_poly.type
_entity_poly.pdbx_seq_one_letter_code
_entity_poly.pdbx_strand_id
1 'polypeptide(L)' 'VFKANSHIRLNWKPKNWENMSTIQIRVIGNQKKTTVAIHHEKLLNAEQRAEMKEHWNEIMKKIGTELLR' A
#
# COMPACT_ATOMS: atom_id res chain seq x y z
N VAL A 1 13.46 1.60 -9.66
CA VAL A 1 14.39 2.39 -8.83
C VAL A 1 13.56 3.28 -7.91
N PHE A 2 13.73 3.19 -6.59
CA PHE A 2 13.09 4.10 -5.64
C PHE A 2 13.81 5.46 -5.68
N LYS A 3 13.06 6.56 -5.75
CA LYS A 3 13.59 7.92 -5.65
C LYS A 3 13.07 8.54 -4.36
N ALA A 4 13.96 9.20 -3.60
CA ALA A 4 13.56 9.89 -2.38
C ALA A 4 12.43 10.91 -2.67
N ASN A 5 11.45 11.01 -1.76
CA ASN A 5 10.22 11.80 -1.93
C ASN A 5 9.37 11.42 -3.16
N SER A 6 9.57 10.22 -3.69
CA SER A 6 8.77 9.67 -4.79
C SER A 6 7.95 8.47 -4.31
N HIS A 7 7.46 7.69 -5.27
CA HIS A 7 6.51 6.61 -5.03
C HIS A 7 7.03 5.32 -5.64
N ILE A 8 6.83 4.21 -4.93
CA ILE A 8 6.98 2.88 -5.51
C ILE A 8 5.66 2.56 -6.20
N ARG A 9 5.71 2.26 -7.50
CA ARG A 9 4.55 1.82 -8.27
C ARG A 9 4.77 0.41 -8.77
N LEU A 10 3.77 -0.45 -8.60
CA LEU A 10 3.85 -1.85 -8.99
C LEU A 10 2.51 -2.35 -9.54
N ASN A 11 2.60 -3.27 -10.51
CA ASN A 11 1.46 -4.06 -10.94
C ASN A 11 1.18 -5.14 -9.90
N TRP A 12 -0.08 -5.36 -9.59
CA TRP A 12 -0.51 -6.27 -8.54
C TRP A 12 -1.65 -7.15 -9.02
N LYS A 13 -1.47 -8.46 -8.96
CA LYS A 13 -2.49 -9.45 -9.29
C LYS A 13 -2.38 -10.61 -8.30
N PRO A 14 -3.18 -10.62 -7.22
CA PRO A 14 -3.38 -11.78 -6.39
C PRO A 14 -3.80 -12.99 -7.24
N LYS A 15 -3.40 -14.19 -6.83
CA LYS A 15 -3.55 -15.41 -7.63
C LYS A 15 -5.01 -15.71 -8.00
N ASN A 16 -5.95 -15.33 -7.13
CA ASN A 16 -7.39 -15.51 -7.26
C ASN A 16 -8.10 -14.38 -8.00
N TRP A 17 -7.39 -13.36 -8.48
CA TRP A 17 -8.01 -12.23 -9.18
C TRP A 17 -7.94 -12.41 -10.69
N GLU A 18 -9.00 -12.00 -11.38
CA GLU A 18 -9.05 -11.96 -12.84
C GLU A 18 -8.31 -10.74 -13.39
N ASN A 19 -8.50 -9.58 -12.76
CA ASN A 19 -7.92 -8.29 -13.15
C ASN A 19 -6.52 -8.06 -12.57
N MET A 20 -5.72 -7.32 -13.32
CA MET A 20 -4.54 -6.62 -12.79
C MET A 20 -4.97 -5.33 -12.11
N SER A 21 -4.29 -5.01 -11.02
CA SER A 21 -4.44 -3.75 -10.29
C SER A 21 -3.11 -3.00 -10.18
N THR A 22 -3.14 -1.76 -9.73
CA THR A 22 -1.92 -0.98 -9.48
C THR A 22 -1.85 -0.60 -8.01
N ILE A 23 -0.67 -0.76 -7.41
CA ILE A 23 -0.36 -0.20 -6.09
C ILE A 23 0.66 0.91 -6.24
N GLN A 24 0.46 1.99 -5.48
CA GLN A 24 1.42 3.04 -5.24
C GLN A 24 1.69 3.18 -3.74
N ILE A 25 2.95 3.15 -3.34
CA ILE A 25 3.38 3.34 -1.95
C ILE A 25 4.21 4.62 -1.86
N ARG A 26 3.90 5.45 -0.86
CA ARG A 26 4.49 6.77 -0.64
C ARG A 26 5.00 6.89 0.78
N VAL A 27 6.15 7.55 0.95
CA VAL A 27 6.68 7.96 2.26
C VAL A 27 6.84 9.48 2.23
N ILE A 28 6.08 10.18 3.07
CA ILE A 28 5.98 11.64 3.09
C ILE A 28 6.44 12.13 4.47
N GLY A 29 7.61 12.76 4.52
CA GLY A 29 8.11 13.39 5.74
C GLY A 29 7.42 14.73 6.03
N ASN A 30 7.17 15.02 7.30
CA ASN A 30 6.72 16.32 7.79
C ASN A 30 7.38 16.64 9.14
N GLN A 31 8.44 17.43 9.11
CA GLN A 31 9.23 17.91 10.26
C GLN A 31 9.63 16.82 11.27
N LYS A 32 8.70 16.40 12.14
CA LYS A 32 8.89 15.39 13.20
C LYS A 32 8.15 14.08 12.96
N LYS A 33 7.33 13.99 11.91
CA LYS A 33 6.47 12.84 11.60
C LYS A 33 6.70 12.36 10.18
N THR A 34 6.38 11.10 9.93
CA THR A 34 6.38 10.51 8.59
C THR A 34 5.04 9.84 8.35
N THR A 35 4.46 10.10 7.18
CA THR A 35 3.25 9.42 6.71
C THR A 35 3.64 8.38 5.67
N VAL A 36 3.23 7.13 5.90
CA VAL A 36 3.27 6.08 4.88
C VAL A 36 1.87 5.97 4.28
N ALA A 37 1.74 6.17 2.96
CA ALA A 37 0.46 6.11 2.26
C ALA A 37 0.47 5.03 1.18
N ILE A 38 -0.59 4.22 1.15
CA ILE A 38 -0.80 3.16 0.15
C ILE A 38 -2.04 3.52 -0.65
N HIS A 39 -1.90 3.60 -1.97
CA HIS A 39 -2.98 3.83 -2.91
C HIS A 39 -3.12 2.62 -3.82
N HIS A 40 -4.32 2.03 -3.85
CA HIS A 40 -4.63 0.84 -4.64
C HIS A 40 -5.77 1.15 -5.60
N GLU A 41 -5.48 1.12 -6.89
CA GLU A 41 -6.42 1.44 -7.97
C GLU A 41 -6.70 0.21 -8.86
N LYS A 42 -7.76 0.30 -9.68
CA LYS A 42 -8.23 -0.77 -10.58
C LYS A 42 -8.68 -2.05 -9.85
N LEU A 43 -9.26 -1.88 -8.67
CA LEU A 43 -10.03 -2.93 -7.99
C LEU A 43 -11.35 -3.11 -8.73
N LEU A 44 -11.75 -4.36 -8.93
CA LEU A 44 -12.90 -4.72 -9.75
C LEU A 44 -14.23 -4.42 -9.05
N ASN A 45 -14.30 -4.69 -7.75
CA ASN A 45 -15.56 -4.64 -7.00
C ASN A 45 -15.34 -4.31 -5.51
N ALA A 46 -16.44 -4.25 -4.75
CA ALA A 46 -16.43 -3.95 -3.32
C ALA A 46 -15.73 -5.04 -2.49
N GLU A 47 -15.78 -6.30 -2.94
CA GLU A 47 -15.13 -7.43 -2.26
C GLU A 47 -13.61 -7.29 -2.30
N GLN A 48 -13.04 -7.04 -3.48
CA GLN A 48 -11.59 -6.76 -3.62
C GLN A 48 -11.18 -5.53 -2.79
N ARG A 49 -12.07 -4.53 -2.67
CA ARG A 49 -11.81 -3.35 -1.83
C ARG A 49 -11.78 -3.69 -0.35
N ALA A 50 -12.69 -4.54 0.12
CA ALA A 50 -12.71 -5.00 1.50
C ALA A 50 -11.48 -5.87 1.81
N GLU A 51 -11.18 -6.85 0.94
CA GLU A 51 -10.02 -7.74 1.02
C GLU A 51 -8.71 -6.93 1.14
N MET A 52 -8.49 -5.98 0.22
CA MET A 52 -7.26 -5.18 0.26
C MET A 52 -7.22 -4.21 1.44
N LYS A 53 -8.36 -3.68 1.89
CA LYS A 53 -8.40 -2.79 3.06
C LYS A 53 -7.95 -3.55 4.31
N GLU A 54 -8.44 -4.77 4.50
CA GLU A 54 -8.00 -5.63 5.60
C GLU A 54 -6.50 -5.94 5.50
N HIS A 55 -6.05 -6.41 4.33
CA HIS A 55 -4.64 -6.70 4.07
C HIS A 55 -3.72 -5.52 4.40
N TRP A 56 -4.02 -4.32 3.87
CA TRP A 56 -3.18 -3.15 4.10
C TRP A 56 -3.20 -2.68 5.55
N ASN A 57 -4.32 -2.81 6.26
CA ASN A 57 -4.37 -2.49 7.69
C ASN A 57 -3.44 -3.40 8.50
N GLU A 58 -3.37 -4.70 8.18
CA GLU A 58 -2.43 -5.62 8.83
C GLU A 58 -0.98 -5.29 8.54
N ILE A 59 -0.65 -4.97 7.28
CA ILE A 59 0.70 -4.55 6.89
C ILE A 59 1.10 -3.26 7.61
N MET A 60 0.19 -2.28 7.72
CA MET A 60 0.46 -1.04 8.44
C MET A 60 0.72 -1.26 9.92
N LYS A 61 0.01 -2.21 10.56
CA LYS A 61 0.31 -2.62 11.95
C LYS A 61 1.71 -3.20 12.06
N LYS A 62 2.09 -4.13 11.16
CA LYS A 62 3.42 -4.75 11.14
C LYS A 62 4.52 -3.70 10.95
N ILE A 63 4.36 -2.78 9.99
CA ILE A 63 5.29 -1.67 9.79
C ILE A 63 5.42 -0.84 11.07
N GLY A 64 4.31 -0.49 11.72
CA GLY A 64 4.32 0.24 12.98
C GLY A 64 5.09 -0.50 14.07
N THR A 65 4.89 -1.81 14.22
CA THR A 65 5.64 -2.64 15.18
C THR A 65 7.13 -2.65 14.86
N GLU A 66 7.53 -2.86 13.60
CA GLU A 66 8.95 -2.91 13.22
C GLU A 66 9.67 -1.57 13.40
N LEU A 67 8.98 -0.44 13.18
CA LEU A 67 9.55 0.91 13.36
C LEU A 67 9.67 1.34 14.83
N LEU A 68 8.98 0.65 15.75
CA LEU A 68 9.03 0.92 17.19
C LEU A 68 9.96 -0.03 17.96
N ARG A 69 10.62 -0.95 17.26
CA ARG A 69 11.74 -1.74 17.80
C ARG A 69 12.99 -0.89 17.86
#